data_AF-A0A7S8C7R8-F1
#
_entry.id   AF-A0A7S8C7R8-F1
#
_cell.length_a   1.000
_cell.length_b   1.000
_cell.length_c   1.000
_cell.angle_alpha   90.00
_cell.angle_beta   90.00
_cell.angle_gamma   90.00
#
_symmetry.space_group_name_H-M   'P 1'
#
loop_
_entity.id
_entity.type
_entity.pdbx_description
1 polymer ?
#
loop_
_entity_poly.entity_id
_entity_poly.type
_entity_poly.pdbx_seq_one_letter_code
_entity_poly.pdbx_strand_id
1 'polypeptide(L)'
;MTRDHGELSTLIAELLNRHGPSLTLQKVEQALKGSAPRAQIREAWRDYLGIPKRPYMEGRKSRLSGARASFVLTDEVGTGEDEAAPDEPEKPLAGGTLEAPDERRRTLPGRRFLFTAAQNNTFLHTPFWEALLHFAELNDAELHVSRFSYNKTGWGNQRITKDDDELWYDPKIKPYVLDEQVKVADGLIFCGELDILPTAVTPLGTLQNYTGPNSGIVPHTKVHMQSQATMKHEPAKFMYTTGACTLRNYIERKAGQVATFHHVFGALYVEIDEDGDWFARQLMADDNGVFYDIDTAYGPGWSAPASDMGYSLVTLGDIHIEKIDPYALGGAFGMMNAVKPRHVFVHDLIDFEPRNHHNLSDPYFRARQHFQGIDVVEHGMIAGARFLHGLNRAFPDAIINVIRSNHDQAFERWLQDPRGVEDPVNSRYWHEANYQKLRAIEAGNDLDVFVWAMSDAERKRGLDLSGVRFIAEDESVVIHDIEHGMHGHRGPNGARGNPKAFRQLGRKANTGHTHSAGIVDGVWTAGVLAKLDMDYNTGPSSWSHSSIITYPSGKRCIVTQRGNKWRA
;
A
#
# COMPACT_ATOMS: atom_id res chain seq x y z
N MET A 1 -31.67 3.60 -1.98
CA MET A 1 -31.99 5.05 -1.92
C MET A 1 -30.71 5.82 -2.19
N THR A 2 -30.66 6.50 -3.32
CA THR A 2 -29.51 7.24 -3.88
C THR A 2 -29.53 8.69 -3.37
N ARG A 3 -28.80 8.94 -2.29
CA ARG A 3 -28.30 10.23 -1.78
C ARG A 3 -26.89 9.89 -1.24
N ASP A 4 -25.76 10.54 -1.53
CA ASP A 4 -25.51 11.90 -1.94
C ASP A 4 -24.13 11.98 -2.63
N HIS A 5 -24.07 12.04 -3.97
CA HIS A 5 -22.85 12.39 -4.71
C HIS A 5 -22.76 13.92 -4.96
N GLY A 6 -23.84 14.65 -4.65
CA GLY A 6 -23.93 16.10 -4.82
C GLY A 6 -23.16 16.83 -3.73
N GLU A 7 -23.22 16.36 -2.48
CA GLU A 7 -22.53 16.99 -1.34
C GLU A 7 -21.00 16.92 -1.44
N LEU A 8 -20.39 15.81 -1.86
CA LEU A 8 -18.93 15.71 -2.05
C LEU A 8 -18.43 16.61 -3.19
N SER A 9 -19.20 16.67 -4.28
CA SER A 9 -18.90 17.51 -5.44
C SER A 9 -19.11 18.99 -5.13
N THR A 10 -20.12 19.32 -4.33
CA THR A 10 -20.41 20.66 -3.82
C THR A 10 -19.36 21.07 -2.79
N LEU A 11 -18.92 20.17 -1.90
CA LEU A 11 -17.84 20.43 -0.95
C LEU A 11 -16.51 20.68 -1.66
N ILE A 12 -16.14 19.86 -2.65
CA ILE A 12 -14.94 20.07 -3.46
C ILE A 12 -15.08 21.35 -4.31
N ALA A 13 -16.26 21.66 -4.87
CA ALA A 13 -16.51 22.89 -5.63
C ALA A 13 -16.60 24.17 -4.76
N GLU A 14 -17.03 24.07 -3.50
CA GLU A 14 -17.04 25.16 -2.52
C GLU A 14 -15.64 25.42 -1.95
N LEU A 15 -14.88 24.35 -1.70
CA LEU A 15 -13.46 24.40 -1.38
C LEU A 15 -12.68 25.10 -2.50
N LEU A 16 -13.06 24.89 -3.76
CA LEU A 16 -12.50 25.55 -4.95
C LEU A 16 -12.92 27.01 -5.17
N ASN A 17 -14.07 27.47 -4.66
CA ASN A 17 -14.68 28.75 -5.08
C ASN A 17 -14.41 29.98 -4.19
N ARG A 18 -13.71 29.88 -3.05
CA ARG A 18 -13.55 31.06 -2.16
C ARG A 18 -12.38 32.00 -2.45
N HIS A 19 -11.44 31.70 -3.35
CA HIS A 19 -10.38 32.64 -3.76
C HIS A 19 -9.83 32.40 -5.20
N GLY A 20 -10.54 32.79 -6.26
CA GLY A 20 -10.01 32.79 -7.66
C GLY A 20 -11.00 32.23 -8.71
N PRO A 21 -10.84 32.50 -10.02
CA PRO A 21 -11.97 32.63 -10.96
C PRO A 21 -12.69 31.31 -11.29
N SER A 22 -13.96 31.26 -10.88
CA SER A 22 -15.09 30.44 -11.38
C SER A 22 -14.75 29.05 -11.95
N LEU A 23 -14.60 28.07 -11.07
CA LEU A 23 -14.86 26.66 -11.40
C LEU A 23 -16.34 26.37 -11.11
N THR A 24 -17.13 26.21 -12.16
CA THR A 24 -18.56 25.86 -12.07
C THR A 24 -18.73 24.43 -11.53
N LEU A 25 -19.61 24.25 -10.56
CA LEU A 25 -20.04 22.98 -9.90
C LEU A 25 -20.06 21.77 -10.86
N GLN A 26 -20.55 22.01 -12.08
CA GLN A 26 -20.67 21.05 -13.18
C GLN A 26 -19.35 20.37 -13.61
N LYS A 27 -18.21 21.08 -13.54
CA LYS A 27 -16.89 20.55 -13.94
C LYS A 27 -16.27 19.65 -12.87
N VAL A 28 -16.54 19.95 -11.59
CA VAL A 28 -16.07 19.16 -10.44
C VAL A 28 -16.87 17.85 -10.34
N GLU A 29 -18.18 17.92 -10.59
CA GLU A 29 -19.02 16.72 -10.70
C GLU A 29 -18.59 15.82 -11.87
N GLN A 30 -18.23 16.39 -13.03
CA GLN A 30 -17.70 15.62 -14.17
C GLN A 30 -16.35 14.97 -13.85
N ALA A 31 -15.50 15.67 -13.09
CA ALA A 31 -14.22 15.18 -12.61
C ALA A 31 -14.34 13.98 -11.65
N LEU A 32 -15.29 14.02 -10.72
CA LEU A 32 -15.53 12.96 -9.76
C LEU A 32 -16.30 11.76 -10.36
N LYS A 33 -17.09 11.99 -11.40
CA LYS A 33 -17.80 10.94 -12.17
C LYS A 33 -16.92 10.25 -13.22
N GLY A 34 -15.59 10.46 -13.20
CA GLY A 34 -14.65 9.83 -14.14
C GLY A 34 -14.80 10.28 -15.61
N SER A 35 -15.57 11.35 -15.89
CA SER A 35 -15.88 11.80 -17.26
C SER A 35 -15.15 13.07 -17.69
N ALA A 36 -14.44 13.75 -16.78
CA ALA A 36 -13.61 14.90 -17.13
C ALA A 36 -12.21 14.49 -17.62
N PRO A 37 -11.66 15.17 -18.65
CA PRO A 37 -10.27 14.97 -19.10
C PRO A 37 -9.26 15.22 -17.97
N ARG A 38 -8.19 14.42 -17.92
CA ARG A 38 -7.17 14.44 -16.85
C ARG A 38 -6.57 15.82 -16.53
N ALA A 39 -6.57 16.74 -17.50
CA ALA A 39 -6.07 18.09 -17.34
C ALA A 39 -6.97 18.97 -16.43
N GLN A 40 -8.29 18.80 -16.48
CA GLN A 40 -9.25 19.64 -15.75
C GLN A 40 -9.26 19.34 -14.25
N ILE A 41 -9.17 18.06 -13.88
CA ILE A 41 -9.04 17.62 -12.47
C ILE A 41 -7.78 18.22 -11.85
N ARG A 42 -6.66 18.13 -12.57
CA ARG A 42 -5.37 18.65 -12.13
C ARG A 42 -5.37 20.17 -11.97
N GLU A 43 -6.08 20.90 -12.83
CA GLU A 43 -6.19 22.35 -12.78
C GLU A 43 -7.04 22.81 -11.59
N ALA A 44 -8.18 22.16 -11.32
CA ALA A 44 -9.00 22.44 -10.16
C ALA A 44 -8.23 22.23 -8.84
N TRP A 45 -7.61 21.07 -8.66
CA TRP A 45 -6.81 20.80 -7.44
C TRP A 45 -5.66 21.77 -7.24
N ARG A 46 -5.01 22.17 -8.34
CA ARG A 46 -3.92 23.14 -8.34
C ARG A 46 -4.38 24.51 -7.87
N ASP A 47 -5.54 24.97 -8.34
CA ASP A 47 -6.13 26.25 -7.93
C ASP A 47 -6.59 26.23 -6.46
N TYR A 48 -7.18 25.12 -5.97
CA TYR A 48 -7.53 24.93 -4.55
C TYR A 48 -6.33 25.07 -3.61
N LEU A 49 -5.23 24.40 -3.97
CA LEU A 49 -4.01 24.40 -3.16
C LEU A 49 -3.20 25.70 -3.31
N GLY A 50 -3.61 26.63 -4.18
CA GLY A 50 -2.88 27.86 -4.46
C GLY A 50 -1.55 27.63 -5.19
N ILE A 51 -1.44 26.57 -6.00
CA ILE A 51 -0.20 26.19 -6.69
C ILE A 51 -0.14 26.87 -8.08
N PRO A 52 0.89 27.66 -8.42
CA PRO A 52 0.98 28.36 -9.70
C PRO A 52 1.10 27.44 -10.95
N LYS A 53 0.58 27.91 -12.09
CA LYS A 53 0.56 27.19 -13.40
C LYS A 53 1.97 27.15 -14.02
N ARG A 54 2.41 25.97 -14.46
CA ARG A 54 3.64 25.79 -15.27
C ARG A 54 3.36 26.12 -16.74
N PRO A 55 4.31 26.72 -17.48
CA PRO A 55 4.24 26.77 -18.93
C PRO A 55 4.48 25.37 -19.55
N TYR A 56 3.69 25.05 -20.57
CA TYR A 56 3.73 23.79 -21.31
C TYR A 56 4.91 23.80 -22.30
N MET A 57 5.74 22.74 -22.30
CA MET A 57 6.78 22.52 -23.31
C MET A 57 6.43 21.24 -24.08
N GLU A 58 6.29 21.39 -25.39
CA GLU A 58 5.80 20.38 -26.33
C GLU A 58 6.91 19.37 -26.72
N GLY A 59 6.53 18.09 -26.86
CA GLY A 59 7.45 16.95 -26.81
C GLY A 59 8.18 16.58 -28.11
N ARG A 60 8.93 15.46 -28.04
CA ARG A 60 9.42 14.72 -29.22
C ARG A 60 9.08 13.23 -29.09
N LYS A 61 8.36 12.71 -30.09
CA LYS A 61 8.16 11.28 -30.34
C LYS A 61 9.39 10.72 -31.05
N SER A 62 9.94 9.59 -30.59
CA SER A 62 10.85 8.77 -31.38
C SER A 62 10.17 7.45 -31.76
N ARG A 63 10.08 7.21 -33.07
CA ARG A 63 9.81 5.91 -33.69
C ARG A 63 11.14 5.16 -33.75
N LEU A 64 11.14 3.85 -33.48
CA LEU A 64 12.14 2.94 -34.03
C LEU A 64 11.50 1.58 -34.35
N SER A 65 11.86 1.10 -35.53
CA SER A 65 11.30 0.00 -36.29
C SER A 65 12.26 -1.19 -36.32
N GLY A 66 11.69 -2.41 -36.24
CA GLY A 66 12.02 -3.64 -36.97
C GLY A 66 13.46 -4.16 -37.08
N ALA A 67 13.67 -5.43 -36.73
CA ALA A 67 14.15 -6.49 -37.64
C ALA A 67 14.10 -7.87 -36.95
N ARG A 68 13.43 -8.83 -37.59
CA ARG A 68 13.51 -10.27 -37.30
C ARG A 68 14.66 -10.87 -38.12
N ALA A 69 15.45 -11.75 -37.52
CA ALA A 69 16.36 -12.63 -38.24
C ALA A 69 16.12 -14.08 -37.76
N SER A 70 15.73 -14.93 -38.71
CA SER A 70 15.60 -16.38 -38.59
C SER A 70 16.92 -17.05 -38.96
N PHE A 71 17.31 -18.11 -38.25
CA PHE A 71 18.31 -19.07 -38.72
C PHE A 71 17.78 -20.49 -38.49
N VAL A 72 17.80 -21.28 -39.56
CA VAL A 72 17.62 -22.73 -39.62
C VAL A 72 18.97 -23.30 -40.01
N LEU A 73 19.43 -24.35 -39.33
CA LEU A 73 20.39 -25.30 -39.86
C LEU A 73 20.07 -26.69 -39.32
N THR A 74 19.89 -27.62 -40.26
CA THR A 74 19.70 -29.06 -40.13
C THR A 74 21.05 -29.77 -40.04
N ASP A 75 21.10 -30.96 -39.44
CA ASP A 75 21.36 -32.22 -40.16
C ASP A 75 21.45 -33.44 -39.22
N GLU A 76 20.97 -34.55 -39.77
CA GLU A 76 20.90 -35.95 -39.29
C GLU A 76 22.31 -36.58 -39.19
N VAL A 77 22.63 -37.78 -38.67
CA VAL A 77 22.07 -39.15 -38.76
C VAL A 77 22.81 -40.03 -37.72
N GLY A 78 22.24 -41.14 -37.21
CA GLY A 78 23.09 -42.26 -36.74
C GLY A 78 22.49 -43.35 -35.82
N THR A 79 21.69 -44.24 -36.42
CA THR A 79 21.32 -45.64 -36.10
C THR A 79 21.88 -46.40 -34.88
N GLY A 80 21.01 -47.20 -34.24
CA GLY A 80 21.37 -48.44 -33.52
C GLY A 80 20.20 -49.02 -32.72
N GLU A 81 19.59 -50.10 -33.21
CA GLU A 81 18.55 -50.90 -32.53
C GLU A 81 19.19 -51.90 -31.55
N ASP A 82 18.54 -52.15 -30.41
CA ASP A 82 18.39 -53.49 -29.80
C ASP A 82 17.33 -53.45 -28.67
N GLU A 83 16.41 -54.42 -28.68
CA GLU A 83 15.26 -54.55 -27.78
C GLU A 83 15.62 -55.24 -26.44
N ALA A 84 15.12 -54.73 -25.31
CA ALA A 84 14.85 -55.52 -24.08
C ALA A 84 13.89 -54.80 -23.09
N ALA A 85 12.81 -55.51 -22.71
CA ALA A 85 11.92 -55.48 -21.52
C ALA A 85 11.47 -54.13 -20.84
N PRO A 86 10.23 -54.05 -20.29
CA PRO A 86 9.69 -52.78 -19.77
C PRO A 86 10.14 -52.51 -18.33
N ASP A 87 11.12 -51.63 -18.17
CA ASP A 87 11.46 -51.01 -16.88
C ASP A 87 10.51 -49.82 -16.60
N GLU A 88 10.22 -49.62 -15.31
CA GLU A 88 9.49 -48.46 -14.78
C GLU A 88 10.00 -47.15 -15.42
N PRO A 89 9.15 -46.16 -15.71
CA PRO A 89 9.58 -44.99 -16.48
C PRO A 89 10.73 -44.27 -15.76
N GLU A 90 11.96 -44.48 -16.26
CA GLU A 90 13.14 -43.76 -15.84
C GLU A 90 12.83 -42.28 -15.97
N LYS A 91 12.80 -41.58 -14.83
CA LYS A 91 12.72 -40.12 -14.84
C LYS A 91 13.87 -39.63 -15.72
N PRO A 92 13.60 -38.78 -16.73
CA PRO A 92 14.58 -38.47 -17.75
C PRO A 92 15.89 -37.98 -17.13
N LEU A 93 17.01 -38.62 -17.50
CA LEU A 93 18.38 -38.30 -17.06
C LEU A 93 18.75 -36.82 -17.30
N ALA A 94 18.11 -36.18 -18.28
CA ALA A 94 18.14 -34.75 -18.51
C ALA A 94 16.74 -34.25 -18.87
N GLY A 95 16.26 -33.26 -18.12
CA GLY A 95 14.98 -32.58 -18.34
C GLY A 95 15.16 -31.07 -18.20
N GLY A 96 14.48 -30.33 -19.07
CA GLY A 96 14.47 -28.87 -19.10
C GLY A 96 13.46 -28.40 -20.14
N THR A 97 13.01 -27.15 -20.01
CA THR A 97 12.15 -26.52 -21.02
C THR A 97 12.89 -25.32 -21.59
N LEU A 98 12.73 -25.07 -22.89
CA LEU A 98 13.25 -23.87 -23.55
C LEU A 98 12.26 -22.70 -23.47
N GLU A 99 10.96 -23.00 -23.39
CA GLU A 99 9.89 -22.00 -23.37
C GLU A 99 9.85 -21.27 -22.03
N ALA A 100 9.72 -19.95 -22.08
CA ALA A 100 9.62 -19.15 -20.87
C ALA A 100 8.34 -19.54 -20.10
N PRO A 101 8.33 -19.51 -18.76
CA PRO A 101 7.12 -19.77 -17.97
C PRO A 101 5.91 -18.93 -18.42
N ASP A 102 6.15 -17.70 -18.88
CA ASP A 102 5.12 -16.79 -19.39
C ASP A 102 4.42 -17.29 -20.66
N GLU A 103 5.08 -18.11 -21.50
CA GLU A 103 4.52 -18.63 -22.75
C GLU A 103 3.59 -19.83 -22.53
N ARG A 104 3.75 -20.53 -21.40
CA ARG A 104 2.98 -21.74 -21.05
C ARG A 104 1.90 -21.49 -20.00
N ARG A 105 1.92 -20.35 -19.32
CA ARG A 105 1.06 -20.10 -18.16
C ARG A 105 -0.41 -19.98 -18.58
N ARG A 106 -1.26 -20.86 -18.04
CA ARG A 106 -2.72 -20.75 -18.20
C ARG A 106 -3.20 -19.45 -17.56
N THR A 107 -4.12 -18.75 -18.22
CA THR A 107 -4.82 -17.59 -17.65
C THR A 107 -6.11 -18.05 -16.99
N LEU A 108 -6.40 -17.57 -15.78
CA LEU A 108 -7.67 -17.84 -15.12
C LEU A 108 -8.81 -17.09 -15.80
N PRO A 109 -9.95 -17.74 -16.06
CA PRO A 109 -11.15 -17.07 -16.54
C PRO A 109 -11.81 -16.31 -15.38
N GLY A 110 -12.32 -15.10 -15.63
CA GLY A 110 -13.06 -14.34 -14.62
C GLY A 110 -12.36 -13.04 -14.20
N ARG A 111 -12.89 -12.40 -13.16
CA ARG A 111 -12.45 -11.08 -12.69
C ARG A 111 -12.29 -10.98 -11.18
N ARG A 112 -12.76 -11.96 -10.42
CA ARG A 112 -12.77 -11.92 -8.96
C ARG A 112 -12.29 -13.26 -8.44
N PHE A 113 -11.23 -13.23 -7.64
CA PHE A 113 -10.52 -14.43 -7.22
C PHE A 113 -10.15 -14.35 -5.75
N LEU A 114 -10.28 -15.47 -5.04
CA LEU A 114 -9.81 -15.65 -3.68
C LEU A 114 -8.68 -16.67 -3.69
N PHE A 115 -7.55 -16.32 -3.08
CA PHE A 115 -6.41 -17.21 -2.94
C PHE A 115 -6.13 -17.47 -1.47
N THR A 116 -6.14 -18.74 -1.06
CA THR A 116 -5.72 -19.17 0.28
C THR A 116 -4.80 -20.39 0.19
N ALA A 117 -4.22 -20.79 1.31
CA ALA A 117 -3.30 -21.92 1.37
C ALA A 117 -3.81 -22.98 2.36
N ALA A 118 -3.51 -24.25 2.09
CA ALA A 118 -3.88 -25.38 2.95
C ALA A 118 -2.66 -26.19 3.37
N GLN A 119 -2.52 -26.37 4.68
CA GLN A 119 -1.52 -27.26 5.25
C GLN A 119 -2.00 -28.71 5.25
N ASN A 120 -1.11 -29.65 4.94
CA ASN A 120 -1.37 -31.09 5.11
C ASN A 120 -1.60 -31.48 6.58
N ASN A 121 -2.23 -32.65 6.76
CA ASN A 121 -2.35 -33.36 8.03
C ASN A 121 -3.02 -32.55 9.15
N THR A 122 -3.98 -31.70 8.78
CA THR A 122 -4.77 -30.89 9.71
C THR A 122 -6.13 -30.54 9.08
N PHE A 123 -7.09 -30.13 9.91
CA PHE A 123 -8.44 -29.81 9.45
C PHE A 123 -8.57 -28.37 8.99
N LEU A 124 -9.65 -28.08 8.27
CA LEU A 124 -10.07 -26.70 8.02
C LEU A 124 -10.39 -25.95 9.31
N HIS A 125 -10.11 -24.65 9.31
CA HIS A 125 -10.72 -23.74 10.27
C HIS A 125 -12.17 -23.48 9.81
N THR A 126 -13.08 -24.37 10.19
CA THR A 126 -14.47 -24.41 9.69
C THR A 126 -15.17 -23.05 9.68
N PRO A 127 -15.13 -22.23 10.75
CA PRO A 127 -15.80 -20.93 10.72
C PRO A 127 -15.25 -20.00 9.63
N PHE A 128 -13.92 -19.96 9.46
CA PHE A 128 -13.31 -19.13 8.41
C PHE A 128 -13.62 -19.68 7.02
N TRP A 129 -13.58 -21.00 6.86
CA TRP A 129 -13.90 -21.63 5.58
C TRP A 129 -15.34 -21.32 5.13
N GLU A 130 -16.32 -21.42 6.04
CA GLU A 130 -17.72 -21.06 5.76
C GLU A 130 -17.89 -19.58 5.45
N ALA A 131 -17.19 -18.70 6.17
CA ALA A 131 -17.18 -17.26 5.87
C ALA A 131 -16.56 -16.97 4.50
N LEU A 132 -15.50 -17.68 4.12
CA LEU A 132 -14.81 -17.52 2.83
C LEU A 132 -15.69 -17.99 1.67
N LEU A 133 -16.38 -19.12 1.81
CA LEU A 133 -17.36 -19.59 0.82
C LEU A 133 -18.54 -18.62 0.68
N HIS A 134 -19.05 -18.09 1.80
CA HIS A 134 -20.11 -17.09 1.78
C HIS A 134 -19.67 -15.80 1.08
N PHE A 135 -18.45 -15.32 1.35
CA PHE A 135 -17.86 -14.18 0.64
C PHE A 135 -17.72 -14.46 -0.86
N ALA A 136 -17.24 -15.65 -1.23
CA ALA A 136 -17.08 -16.06 -2.62
C ALA A 136 -18.41 -16.02 -3.38
N GLU A 137 -19.48 -16.56 -2.77
CA GLU A 137 -20.82 -16.55 -3.34
C GLU A 137 -21.37 -15.12 -3.51
N LEU A 138 -21.30 -14.29 -2.47
CA LEU A 138 -21.84 -12.92 -2.50
C LEU A 138 -21.11 -12.01 -3.49
N ASN A 139 -19.80 -12.21 -3.65
CA ASN A 139 -18.98 -11.36 -4.51
C ASN A 139 -18.77 -11.96 -5.91
N ASP A 140 -19.32 -13.13 -6.21
CA ASP A 140 -19.08 -13.86 -7.46
C ASP A 140 -17.57 -14.06 -7.71
N ALA A 141 -16.86 -14.55 -6.67
CA ALA A 141 -15.43 -14.75 -6.69
C ALA A 141 -15.07 -16.23 -6.74
N GLU A 142 -14.13 -16.60 -7.61
CA GLU A 142 -13.62 -17.97 -7.70
C GLU A 142 -12.60 -18.24 -6.59
N LEU A 143 -12.78 -19.32 -5.83
CA LEU A 143 -11.88 -19.69 -4.74
C LEU A 143 -10.81 -20.68 -5.24
N HIS A 144 -9.56 -20.34 -4.96
CA HIS A 144 -8.39 -21.16 -5.23
C HIS A 144 -7.59 -21.43 -3.95
N VAL A 145 -7.25 -22.70 -3.75
CA VAL A 145 -6.50 -23.18 -2.59
C VAL A 145 -5.22 -23.84 -3.08
N SER A 146 -4.06 -23.34 -2.70
CA SER A 146 -2.80 -24.04 -2.94
C SER A 146 -2.40 -24.87 -1.72
N ARG A 147 -1.94 -26.09 -1.97
CA ARG A 147 -1.47 -27.02 -0.95
C ARG A 147 0.02 -26.79 -0.70
N PHE A 148 0.42 -26.86 0.57
CA PHE A 148 1.84 -26.95 0.94
C PHE A 148 2.06 -28.10 1.92
N SER A 149 3.28 -28.62 1.92
CA SER A 149 3.69 -29.77 2.70
C SER A 149 4.47 -29.34 3.95
N TYR A 150 4.25 -30.07 5.04
CA TYR A 150 4.95 -29.91 6.29
C TYR A 150 5.08 -31.27 6.97
N ASN A 151 6.30 -31.81 6.96
CA ASN A 151 6.59 -33.07 7.61
C ASN A 151 6.86 -32.88 9.11
N LYS A 152 6.16 -33.64 9.96
CA LYS A 152 6.36 -33.68 11.41
C LYS A 152 7.12 -34.95 11.88
N THR A 153 7.27 -35.98 11.04
CA THR A 153 7.96 -37.22 11.40
C THR A 153 9.48 -36.96 11.34
N GLY A 154 10.11 -36.90 12.51
CA GLY A 154 11.53 -36.54 12.67
C GLY A 154 12.55 -37.59 12.21
N TRP A 155 12.19 -38.49 11.30
CA TRP A 155 13.08 -39.54 10.80
C TRP A 155 13.38 -39.36 9.31
N GLY A 156 14.59 -38.88 9.02
CA GLY A 156 15.21 -38.93 7.69
C GLY A 156 15.06 -37.67 6.85
N ASN A 157 16.11 -37.37 6.08
CA ASN A 157 16.16 -36.33 5.05
C ASN A 157 15.22 -36.61 3.86
N GLN A 158 14.04 -37.19 4.08
CA GLN A 158 13.06 -37.39 3.01
C GLN A 158 12.43 -36.03 2.68
N ARG A 159 12.72 -35.56 1.46
CA ARG A 159 12.04 -34.40 0.87
C ARG A 159 10.61 -34.83 0.53
N ILE A 160 9.69 -34.58 1.45
CA ILE A 160 8.26 -34.73 1.20
C ILE A 160 7.80 -33.57 0.31
N THR A 161 6.88 -33.86 -0.60
CA THR A 161 6.20 -32.86 -1.44
C THR A 161 4.69 -32.98 -1.22
N LYS A 162 3.92 -31.99 -1.64
CA LYS A 162 2.45 -32.00 -1.54
C LYS A 162 1.72 -33.15 -2.27
N ASP A 163 2.44 -33.92 -3.09
CA ASP A 163 1.93 -35.09 -3.84
C ASP A 163 2.34 -36.43 -3.21
N ASP A 164 2.90 -36.42 -1.99
CA ASP A 164 3.25 -37.63 -1.26
C ASP A 164 1.99 -38.33 -0.69
N ASP A 165 1.87 -39.63 -0.93
CA ASP A 165 0.70 -40.46 -0.57
C ASP A 165 0.45 -40.55 0.95
N GLU A 166 1.48 -40.29 1.78
CA GLU A 166 1.33 -40.26 3.24
C GLU A 166 0.67 -38.97 3.75
N LEU A 167 0.58 -37.94 2.90
CA LEU A 167 -0.06 -36.67 3.24
C LEU A 167 -1.54 -36.68 2.91
N TRP A 168 -2.36 -36.21 3.85
CA TRP A 168 -3.78 -35.95 3.59
C TRP A 168 -4.12 -34.47 3.72
N TYR A 169 -5.13 -34.06 2.96
CA TYR A 169 -5.73 -32.73 3.00
C TYR A 169 -7.23 -32.87 3.21
N ASP A 170 -7.86 -31.88 3.83
CA ASP A 170 -9.31 -31.90 4.05
C ASP A 170 -10.06 -32.05 2.72
N PRO A 171 -10.89 -33.10 2.52
CA PRO A 171 -11.56 -33.36 1.25
C PRO A 171 -12.40 -32.19 0.71
N LYS A 172 -12.87 -31.28 1.59
CA LYS A 172 -13.66 -30.12 1.19
C LYS A 172 -12.89 -29.12 0.32
N ILE A 173 -11.55 -29.10 0.36
CA ILE A 173 -10.76 -28.20 -0.48
C ILE A 173 -10.58 -28.74 -1.92
N LYS A 174 -10.81 -30.05 -2.15
CA LYS A 174 -10.51 -30.72 -3.42
C LYS A 174 -11.04 -29.99 -4.67
N PRO A 175 -12.27 -29.44 -4.68
CA PRO A 175 -12.78 -28.70 -5.85
C PRO A 175 -12.04 -27.39 -6.15
N TYR A 176 -11.34 -26.84 -5.17
CA TYR A 176 -10.70 -25.53 -5.21
C TYR A 176 -9.18 -25.62 -5.36
N VAL A 177 -8.61 -26.83 -5.40
CA VAL A 177 -7.16 -27.01 -5.42
C VAL A 177 -6.56 -26.43 -6.71
N LEU A 178 -5.60 -25.54 -6.56
CA LEU A 178 -4.82 -24.97 -7.66
C LEU A 178 -3.34 -24.93 -7.25
N ASP A 179 -2.60 -25.92 -7.75
CA ASP A 179 -1.22 -26.20 -7.36
C ASP A 179 -0.19 -25.93 -8.47
N GLU A 180 -0.60 -25.16 -9.47
CA GLU A 180 0.19 -24.77 -10.62
C GLU A 180 0.33 -23.24 -10.68
N GLN A 181 1.29 -22.78 -11.48
CA GLN A 181 1.45 -21.36 -11.72
C GLN A 181 0.41 -20.90 -12.74
N VAL A 182 -0.36 -19.85 -12.40
CA VAL A 182 -1.37 -19.29 -13.31
C VAL A 182 -1.28 -17.78 -13.42
N LYS A 183 -1.67 -17.25 -14.58
CA LYS A 183 -1.80 -15.82 -14.82
C LYS A 183 -3.18 -15.40 -14.32
N VAL A 184 -3.22 -14.48 -13.36
CA VAL A 184 -4.48 -13.96 -12.79
C VAL A 184 -4.93 -12.74 -13.59
N ALA A 185 -4.00 -11.83 -13.88
CA ALA A 185 -4.22 -10.63 -14.68
C ALA A 185 -2.91 -10.26 -15.40
N ASP A 186 -2.96 -9.24 -16.25
CA ASP A 186 -1.73 -8.63 -16.76
C ASP A 186 -0.91 -8.05 -15.59
N GLY A 187 0.35 -8.49 -15.48
CA GLY A 187 1.22 -8.07 -14.38
C GLY A 187 0.93 -8.73 -13.03
N LEU A 188 0.10 -9.79 -12.95
CA LEU A 188 -0.18 -10.53 -11.71
C LEU A 188 -0.28 -12.04 -11.94
N ILE A 189 0.49 -12.80 -11.16
CA ILE A 189 0.52 -14.27 -11.23
C ILE A 189 0.32 -14.89 -9.85
N PHE A 190 -0.35 -16.04 -9.83
CA PHE A 190 -0.45 -16.90 -8.65
C PHE A 190 0.56 -18.04 -8.78
N CYS A 191 1.39 -18.19 -7.76
CA CYS A 191 2.46 -19.18 -7.70
C CYS A 191 2.02 -20.38 -6.84
N GLY A 192 0.92 -21.04 -7.23
CA GLY A 192 0.33 -22.16 -6.48
C GLY A 192 1.21 -23.41 -6.42
N GLU A 193 2.21 -23.50 -7.29
CA GLU A 193 3.24 -24.53 -7.33
C GLU A 193 4.24 -24.46 -6.18
N LEU A 194 4.41 -23.29 -5.55
CA LEU A 194 5.44 -23.09 -4.55
C LEU A 194 5.11 -23.81 -3.24
N ASP A 195 5.95 -24.78 -2.88
CA ASP A 195 5.86 -25.54 -1.63
C ASP A 195 6.81 -24.95 -0.56
N ILE A 196 6.42 -23.81 0.01
CA ILE A 196 7.22 -23.09 0.99
C ILE A 196 6.92 -23.62 2.40
N LEU A 197 7.97 -23.99 3.13
CA LEU A 197 7.83 -24.42 4.52
C LEU A 197 7.04 -23.40 5.35
N PRO A 198 5.99 -23.80 6.08
CA PRO A 198 5.16 -22.88 6.85
C PRO A 198 5.89 -22.25 8.05
N THR A 199 7.10 -22.74 8.37
CA THR A 199 8.00 -22.16 9.37
C THR A 199 8.96 -21.11 8.81
N ALA A 200 8.86 -20.76 7.51
CA ALA A 200 9.71 -19.75 6.90
C ALA A 200 9.54 -18.37 7.59
N VAL A 201 10.65 -17.78 8.00
CA VAL A 201 10.63 -16.47 8.68
C VAL A 201 10.20 -15.35 7.73
N THR A 202 10.70 -15.41 6.49
CA THR A 202 10.45 -14.44 5.41
C THR A 202 10.03 -15.22 4.15
N PRO A 203 8.74 -15.59 3.99
CA PRO A 203 8.27 -16.43 2.89
C PRO A 203 8.48 -15.79 1.50
N LEU A 204 8.48 -14.46 1.40
CA LEU A 204 8.74 -13.73 0.15
C LEU A 204 10.24 -13.53 -0.13
N GLY A 205 11.13 -14.02 0.74
CA GLY A 205 12.57 -13.89 0.55
C GLY A 205 13.01 -14.58 -0.73
N THR A 206 13.84 -13.92 -1.54
CA THR A 206 14.40 -14.43 -2.82
C THR A 206 13.41 -14.60 -3.98
N LEU A 207 12.10 -14.44 -3.75
CA LEU A 207 11.08 -14.55 -4.82
C LEU A 207 10.91 -13.27 -5.65
N GLN A 208 11.71 -12.23 -5.39
CA GLN A 208 11.66 -10.95 -6.10
C GLN A 208 11.83 -11.13 -7.62
N ASN A 209 12.77 -11.98 -8.02
CA ASN A 209 13.04 -12.23 -9.44
C ASN A 209 12.23 -13.41 -10.00
N TYR A 210 11.63 -14.23 -9.12
CA TYR A 210 10.95 -15.47 -9.52
C TYR A 210 9.80 -15.21 -10.50
N THR A 211 9.03 -14.15 -10.27
CA THR A 211 7.87 -13.80 -11.11
C THR A 211 8.22 -12.81 -12.23
N GLY A 212 9.50 -12.55 -12.47
CA GLY A 212 9.97 -11.59 -13.47
C GLY A 212 9.36 -10.19 -13.24
N PRO A 213 8.82 -9.52 -14.27
CA PRO A 213 8.18 -8.20 -14.12
C PRO A 213 6.81 -8.26 -13.42
N ASN A 214 6.19 -9.43 -13.30
CA ASN A 214 4.83 -9.57 -12.77
C ASN A 214 4.82 -9.53 -11.23
N SER A 215 3.78 -8.94 -10.66
CA SER A 215 3.42 -9.14 -9.25
C SER A 215 3.08 -10.61 -8.99
N GLY A 216 3.29 -11.08 -7.76
CA GLY A 216 3.18 -12.49 -7.41
C GLY A 216 2.38 -12.73 -6.13
N ILE A 217 1.51 -13.74 -6.17
CA ILE A 217 0.76 -14.23 -5.00
C ILE A 217 1.35 -15.59 -4.63
N VAL A 218 1.83 -15.70 -3.40
CA VAL A 218 2.56 -16.87 -2.90
C VAL A 218 1.77 -17.52 -1.77
N PRO A 219 1.39 -18.80 -1.89
CA PRO A 219 0.66 -19.50 -0.84
C PRO A 219 1.55 -19.67 0.41
N HIS A 220 1.08 -19.17 1.56
CA HIS A 220 1.79 -19.32 2.83
C HIS A 220 0.87 -19.01 4.01
N THR A 221 1.15 -19.58 5.20
CA THR A 221 0.34 -19.36 6.42
C THR A 221 0.44 -17.96 7.01
N LYS A 222 1.50 -17.22 6.66
CA LYS A 222 1.70 -15.83 7.05
C LYS A 222 1.04 -14.90 6.04
N VAL A 223 0.67 -13.70 6.48
CA VAL A 223 0.29 -12.57 5.60
C VAL A 223 1.43 -11.56 5.57
N HIS A 224 2.13 -11.51 4.45
CA HIS A 224 3.25 -10.63 4.13
C HIS A 224 2.95 -9.94 2.79
N MET A 225 3.49 -8.74 2.63
CA MET A 225 3.39 -7.96 1.40
C MET A 225 4.68 -7.18 1.22
N GLN A 226 5.20 -7.14 0.00
CA GLN A 226 6.37 -6.34 -0.33
C GLN A 226 6.16 -5.63 -1.66
N SER A 227 6.15 -4.30 -1.62
CA SER A 227 6.38 -3.49 -2.81
C SER A 227 7.84 -3.58 -3.25
N GLN A 228 8.08 -3.75 -4.54
CA GLN A 228 9.40 -3.94 -5.15
C GLN A 228 9.68 -2.86 -6.18
N ALA A 229 10.93 -2.45 -6.21
CA ALA A 229 11.38 -1.41 -7.11
C ALA A 229 11.41 -1.92 -8.55
N THR A 230 10.76 -1.18 -9.44
CA THR A 230 10.78 -1.37 -10.89
C THR A 230 11.47 -0.18 -11.54
N MET A 231 11.69 -0.23 -12.86
CA MET A 231 12.39 0.84 -13.56
C MET A 231 11.64 2.17 -13.43
N LYS A 232 12.37 3.28 -13.55
CA LYS A 232 11.78 4.61 -13.38
C LYS A 232 10.58 4.78 -14.34
N HIS A 233 9.45 5.23 -13.79
CA HIS A 233 8.15 5.39 -14.47
C HIS A 233 7.33 4.12 -14.69
N GLU A 234 7.84 2.94 -14.34
CA GLU A 234 7.04 1.73 -14.26
C GLU A 234 6.32 1.67 -12.90
N PRO A 235 5.10 1.11 -12.83
CA PRO A 235 4.45 0.83 -11.56
C PRO A 235 5.29 -0.12 -10.71
N ALA A 236 5.29 0.08 -9.40
CA ALA A 236 5.92 -0.86 -8.48
C ALA A 236 5.25 -2.24 -8.57
N LYS A 237 6.07 -3.28 -8.41
CA LYS A 237 5.63 -4.67 -8.38
C LYS A 237 5.29 -5.07 -6.95
N PHE A 238 4.29 -5.92 -6.74
CA PHE A 238 3.94 -6.42 -5.42
C PHE A 238 4.12 -7.93 -5.31
N MET A 239 4.62 -8.37 -4.16
CA MET A 239 4.52 -9.76 -3.76
C MET A 239 3.63 -9.86 -2.53
N TYR A 240 2.73 -10.84 -2.55
CA TYR A 240 1.78 -11.10 -1.49
C TYR A 240 1.94 -12.53 -1.00
N THR A 241 1.62 -12.76 0.26
CA THR A 241 1.22 -14.08 0.73
C THR A 241 -0.24 -14.09 1.15
N THR A 242 -0.84 -15.28 1.15
CA THR A 242 -2.29 -15.45 1.27
C THR A 242 -2.82 -15.53 2.70
N GLY A 243 -2.08 -16.17 3.62
CA GLY A 243 -2.69 -16.80 4.79
C GLY A 243 -3.20 -18.21 4.47
N ALA A 244 -3.73 -18.91 5.47
CA ALA A 244 -4.19 -20.29 5.31
C ALA A 244 -5.64 -20.51 5.76
N CYS A 245 -6.31 -21.52 5.19
CA CYS A 245 -7.67 -21.92 5.56
C CYS A 245 -7.72 -23.09 6.55
N THR A 246 -6.56 -23.66 6.90
CA THR A 246 -6.40 -24.82 7.78
C THR A 246 -5.96 -24.44 9.19
N LEU A 247 -6.20 -25.32 10.17
CA LEU A 247 -5.77 -25.14 11.56
C LEU A 247 -4.24 -25.15 11.70
N ARG A 248 -3.75 -24.53 12.78
CA ARG A 248 -2.32 -24.48 13.12
C ARG A 248 -1.81 -25.90 13.41
N ASN A 249 -0.80 -26.37 12.68
CA ASN A 249 -0.24 -27.72 12.87
C ASN A 249 1.29 -27.71 12.81
N TYR A 250 1.96 -27.44 13.93
CA TYR A 250 3.40 -27.24 13.97
C TYR A 250 4.12 -28.24 14.87
N ILE A 251 5.44 -28.40 14.68
CA ILE A 251 6.30 -29.11 15.62
C ILE A 251 6.53 -28.20 16.84
N GLU A 252 6.39 -28.73 18.06
CA GLU A 252 6.60 -28.01 19.33
C GLU A 252 8.10 -27.76 19.63
N ARG A 253 8.74 -27.04 18.71
CA ARG A 253 10.11 -26.49 18.81
C ARG A 253 10.08 -25.02 18.43
N LYS A 254 11.14 -24.28 18.77
CA LYS A 254 11.24 -22.82 18.53
C LYS A 254 10.67 -22.36 17.18
N ALA A 255 11.08 -22.98 16.07
CA ALA A 255 10.62 -22.60 14.74
C ALA A 255 9.11 -22.81 14.54
N GLY A 256 8.57 -23.93 15.01
CA GLY A 256 7.14 -24.22 14.95
C GLY A 256 6.32 -23.34 15.88
N GLN A 257 6.79 -23.07 17.11
CA GLN A 257 6.11 -22.17 18.04
C GLN A 257 6.04 -20.72 17.53
N VAL A 258 7.12 -20.23 16.93
CA VAL A 258 7.13 -18.92 16.25
C VAL A 258 6.19 -18.93 15.04
N ALA A 259 6.14 -20.02 14.29
CA ALA A 259 5.22 -20.16 13.16
C ALA A 259 3.75 -20.19 13.60
N THR A 260 3.42 -20.90 14.68
CA THR A 260 2.09 -20.91 15.31
C THR A 260 1.62 -19.50 15.63
N PHE A 261 2.50 -18.67 16.22
CA PHE A 261 2.18 -17.28 16.55
C PHE A 261 1.88 -16.42 15.32
N HIS A 262 2.57 -16.67 14.20
CA HIS A 262 2.39 -15.93 12.95
C HIS A 262 1.42 -16.58 11.97
N HIS A 263 0.77 -17.68 12.34
CA HIS A 263 -0.22 -18.34 11.50
C HIS A 263 -1.50 -17.49 11.45
N VAL A 264 -1.88 -17.08 10.24
CA VAL A 264 -3.06 -16.26 9.99
C VAL A 264 -4.08 -17.08 9.22
N PHE A 265 -5.30 -17.19 9.78
CA PHE A 265 -6.46 -17.61 9.01
C PHE A 265 -6.79 -16.49 8.02
N GLY A 266 -6.55 -16.73 6.74
CA GLY A 266 -6.61 -15.65 5.76
C GLY A 266 -6.60 -16.09 4.32
N ALA A 267 -6.96 -15.13 3.47
CA ALA A 267 -6.94 -15.23 2.02
C ALA A 267 -6.51 -13.88 1.42
N LEU A 268 -6.15 -13.89 0.14
CA LEU A 268 -5.97 -12.69 -0.66
C LEU A 268 -7.11 -12.62 -1.67
N TYR A 269 -7.88 -11.53 -1.63
CA TYR A 269 -8.91 -11.25 -2.60
C TYR A 269 -8.34 -10.39 -3.73
N VAL A 270 -8.64 -10.73 -4.98
CA VAL A 270 -8.21 -10.01 -6.17
C VAL A 270 -9.44 -9.68 -7.01
N GLU A 271 -9.58 -8.42 -7.39
CA GLU A 271 -10.59 -7.95 -8.33
C GLU A 271 -9.92 -7.31 -9.54
N ILE A 272 -10.49 -7.52 -10.72
CA ILE A 272 -10.03 -6.95 -11.99
C ILE A 272 -11.19 -6.16 -12.57
N ASP A 273 -10.95 -4.90 -12.89
CA ASP A 273 -11.96 -4.04 -13.50
C ASP A 273 -12.09 -4.26 -15.01
N GLU A 274 -12.96 -3.47 -15.66
CA GLU A 274 -13.17 -3.53 -17.10
C GLU A 274 -11.96 -3.09 -17.93
N ASP A 275 -11.08 -2.25 -17.35
CA ASP A 275 -9.85 -1.75 -17.99
C ASP A 275 -8.66 -2.72 -17.81
N GLY A 276 -8.84 -3.79 -17.02
CA GLY A 276 -7.79 -4.77 -16.70
C GLY A 276 -6.91 -4.38 -15.52
N ASP A 277 -7.23 -3.28 -14.82
CA ASP A 277 -6.56 -2.90 -13.59
C ASP A 277 -7.00 -3.86 -12.47
N TRP A 278 -6.03 -4.39 -11.73
CA TRP A 278 -6.28 -5.31 -10.63
C TRP A 278 -5.99 -4.71 -9.26
N PHE A 279 -6.78 -5.14 -8.28
CA PHE A 279 -6.73 -4.70 -6.89
C PHE A 279 -6.69 -5.92 -5.97
N ALA A 280 -5.68 -6.00 -5.10
CA ALA A 280 -5.50 -7.11 -4.17
C ALA A 280 -5.67 -6.66 -2.72
N ARG A 281 -6.45 -7.39 -1.92
CA ARG A 281 -6.77 -7.06 -0.52
C ARG A 281 -6.57 -8.26 0.40
N GLN A 282 -5.97 -8.02 1.56
CA GLN A 282 -5.73 -9.07 2.55
C GLN A 282 -7.00 -9.30 3.37
N LEU A 283 -7.54 -10.52 3.30
CA LEU A 283 -8.64 -10.97 4.14
C LEU A 283 -8.05 -11.75 5.31
N MET A 284 -8.24 -11.26 6.54
CA MET A 284 -7.71 -11.90 7.73
C MET A 284 -8.83 -12.11 8.75
N ALA A 285 -9.08 -13.37 9.07
CA ALA A 285 -10.06 -13.73 10.07
C ALA A 285 -9.52 -13.66 11.49
N ASP A 286 -10.41 -13.40 12.43
CA ASP A 286 -10.21 -13.74 13.84
C ASP A 286 -10.43 -15.24 14.10
N ASP A 287 -10.31 -15.66 15.36
CA ASP A 287 -10.48 -17.06 15.75
C ASP A 287 -11.94 -17.56 15.62
N ASN A 288 -12.92 -16.66 15.41
CA ASN A 288 -14.31 -17.02 15.11
C ASN A 288 -14.59 -17.11 13.60
N GLY A 289 -13.56 -16.90 12.76
CA GLY A 289 -13.70 -16.90 11.31
C GLY A 289 -14.24 -15.58 10.74
N VAL A 290 -14.35 -14.53 11.54
CA VAL A 290 -14.88 -13.24 11.09
C VAL A 290 -13.76 -12.41 10.49
N PHE A 291 -13.94 -11.95 9.25
CA PHE A 291 -13.03 -11.04 8.56
C PHE A 291 -13.79 -9.88 7.93
N TYR A 292 -13.06 -8.94 7.34
CA TYR A 292 -13.61 -7.70 6.81
C TYR A 292 -13.08 -7.45 5.40
N ASP A 293 -13.93 -6.85 4.57
CA ASP A 293 -13.52 -6.22 3.32
C ASP A 293 -14.16 -4.83 3.22
N ILE A 294 -13.33 -3.79 3.35
CA ILE A 294 -13.66 -2.37 3.25
C ILE A 294 -14.73 -1.89 4.24
N ASP A 295 -16.00 -2.10 3.93
CA ASP A 295 -17.17 -1.61 4.65
C ASP A 295 -18.09 -2.75 5.13
N THR A 296 -17.70 -4.01 4.90
CA THR A 296 -18.49 -5.19 5.21
C THR A 296 -17.69 -6.18 6.06
N ALA A 297 -18.31 -6.68 7.12
CA ALA A 297 -17.85 -7.81 7.92
C ALA A 297 -18.51 -9.09 7.43
N TYR A 298 -17.73 -10.17 7.37
CA TYR A 298 -18.16 -11.50 6.92
C TYR A 298 -17.87 -12.52 8.01
N GLY A 299 -18.85 -13.35 8.31
CA GLY A 299 -18.71 -14.51 9.18
C GLY A 299 -19.37 -15.75 8.58
N PRO A 300 -19.45 -16.85 9.35
CA PRO A 300 -19.97 -18.13 8.85
C PRO A 300 -21.43 -18.01 8.39
N GLY A 301 -21.64 -17.90 7.07
CA GLY A 301 -22.97 -17.78 6.46
C GLY A 301 -23.69 -16.44 6.68
N TRP A 302 -22.98 -15.39 7.09
CA TRP A 302 -23.56 -14.05 7.26
C TRP A 302 -22.61 -12.93 6.86
N SER A 303 -23.19 -11.79 6.49
CA SER A 303 -22.49 -10.52 6.26
C SER A 303 -23.23 -9.37 6.92
N ALA A 304 -22.52 -8.38 7.44
CA ALA A 304 -23.09 -7.16 8.01
C ALA A 304 -22.20 -5.95 7.71
N PRO A 305 -22.74 -4.72 7.70
CA PRO A 305 -21.92 -3.51 7.66
C PRO A 305 -20.82 -3.55 8.74
N ALA A 306 -19.58 -3.22 8.37
CA ALA A 306 -18.45 -3.18 9.31
C ALA A 306 -18.70 -2.18 10.45
N SER A 307 -19.47 -1.13 10.20
CA SER A 307 -19.90 -0.15 11.20
C SER A 307 -20.75 -0.76 12.33
N ASP A 308 -21.44 -1.87 12.06
CA ASP A 308 -22.26 -2.55 13.07
C ASP A 308 -21.39 -3.34 14.05
N MET A 309 -20.14 -3.64 13.65
CA MET A 309 -19.14 -4.33 14.47
C MET A 309 -18.25 -3.38 15.27
N GLY A 310 -18.33 -2.08 14.99
CA GLY A 310 -17.53 -1.04 15.64
C GLY A 310 -17.04 0.01 14.64
N TYR A 311 -15.93 0.67 14.98
CA TYR A 311 -15.35 1.70 14.12
C TYR A 311 -14.07 1.24 13.44
N SER A 312 -13.87 1.72 12.22
CA SER A 312 -12.63 1.55 11.48
C SER A 312 -11.70 2.74 11.68
N LEU A 313 -10.42 2.54 11.39
CA LEU A 313 -9.39 3.57 11.35
C LEU A 313 -8.71 3.53 9.98
N VAL A 314 -8.20 4.68 9.53
CA VAL A 314 -7.44 4.78 8.28
C VAL A 314 -6.09 5.43 8.54
N THR A 315 -5.01 4.77 8.17
CA THR A 315 -3.69 5.40 8.00
C THR A 315 -3.52 5.73 6.54
N LEU A 316 -3.55 7.01 6.20
CA LEU A 316 -3.32 7.46 4.83
C LEU A 316 -1.87 7.23 4.42
N GLY A 317 -1.64 7.09 3.12
CA GLY A 317 -0.28 7.23 2.58
C GLY A 317 0.26 8.63 2.84
N ASP A 318 1.59 8.76 2.91
CA ASP A 318 2.28 10.02 3.16
C ASP A 318 1.78 11.13 2.21
N ILE A 319 1.46 12.32 2.74
CA ILE A 319 0.65 13.30 2.00
C ILE A 319 1.48 14.16 1.06
N HIS A 320 2.58 14.74 1.54
CA HIS A 320 3.44 15.68 0.82
C HIS A 320 2.63 16.69 0.01
N ILE A 321 1.88 17.57 0.69
CA ILE A 321 0.81 18.36 0.06
C ILE A 321 1.25 19.16 -1.18
N GLU A 322 2.48 19.65 -1.23
CA GLU A 322 3.06 20.37 -2.38
C GLU A 322 3.23 19.46 -3.62
N LYS A 323 3.38 18.16 -3.40
CA LYS A 323 3.59 17.11 -4.40
C LYS A 323 2.38 16.20 -4.59
N ILE A 324 1.26 16.47 -3.93
CA ILE A 324 0.06 15.61 -3.91
C ILE A 324 -0.35 15.13 -5.30
N ASP A 325 -0.76 13.87 -5.42
CA ASP A 325 -1.40 13.34 -6.63
C ASP A 325 -2.93 13.45 -6.45
N PRO A 326 -3.61 14.29 -7.23
CA PRO A 326 -5.05 14.50 -7.07
C PRO A 326 -5.89 13.24 -7.33
N TYR A 327 -5.38 12.29 -8.13
CA TYR A 327 -6.10 11.04 -8.38
C TYR A 327 -5.99 10.11 -7.18
N ALA A 328 -4.79 9.92 -6.64
CA ALA A 328 -4.59 9.11 -5.44
C ALA A 328 -5.33 9.71 -4.24
N LEU A 329 -5.36 11.05 -4.14
CA LEU A 329 -6.15 11.70 -3.11
C LEU A 329 -7.67 11.45 -3.29
N GLY A 330 -8.18 11.56 -4.51
CA GLY A 330 -9.57 11.26 -4.82
C GLY A 330 -9.95 9.81 -4.49
N GLY A 331 -9.07 8.85 -4.81
CA GLY A 331 -9.24 7.45 -4.45
C GLY A 331 -9.24 7.22 -2.93
N ALA A 332 -8.32 7.87 -2.20
CA ALA A 332 -8.27 7.80 -0.74
C ALA A 332 -9.55 8.36 -0.09
N PHE A 333 -10.08 9.47 -0.59
CA PHE A 333 -11.36 10.02 -0.12
C PHE A 333 -12.54 9.08 -0.43
N GLY A 334 -12.56 8.48 -1.62
CA GLY A 334 -13.56 7.47 -1.97
C GLY A 334 -13.55 6.27 -1.01
N MET A 335 -12.34 5.77 -0.68
CA MET A 335 -12.14 4.72 0.31
C MET A 335 -12.61 5.15 1.70
N MET A 336 -12.21 6.34 2.18
CA MET A 336 -12.63 6.84 3.50
C MET A 336 -14.15 7.05 3.58
N ASN A 337 -14.82 7.45 2.51
CA ASN A 337 -16.28 7.58 2.47
C ASN A 337 -17.01 6.23 2.62
N ALA A 338 -16.43 5.16 2.07
CA ALA A 338 -16.95 3.80 2.26
C ALA A 338 -16.72 3.33 3.69
N VAL A 339 -15.49 3.49 4.20
CA VAL A 339 -15.04 2.98 5.50
C VAL A 339 -15.61 3.77 6.68
N LYS A 340 -15.85 5.08 6.51
CA LYS A 340 -16.27 6.03 7.55
C LYS A 340 -15.43 5.95 8.83
N PRO A 341 -14.11 6.23 8.75
CA PRO A 341 -13.20 6.00 9.87
C PRO A 341 -13.47 6.94 11.05
N ARG A 342 -13.31 6.44 12.28
CA ARG A 342 -13.33 7.26 13.51
C ARG A 342 -11.99 7.94 13.77
N HIS A 343 -10.90 7.38 13.24
CA HIS A 343 -9.56 7.95 13.31
C HIS A 343 -8.91 7.94 11.92
N VAL A 344 -8.34 9.08 11.54
CA VAL A 344 -7.50 9.21 10.35
C VAL A 344 -6.09 9.56 10.79
N PHE A 345 -5.08 8.82 10.35
CA PHE A 345 -3.67 9.09 10.62
C PHE A 345 -3.01 9.67 9.37
N VAL A 346 -2.41 10.84 9.56
CA VAL A 346 -1.78 11.64 8.51
C VAL A 346 -0.28 11.69 8.80
N HIS A 347 0.52 11.19 7.84
CA HIS A 347 1.97 11.18 7.89
C HIS A 347 2.54 12.09 6.80
N ASP A 348 3.72 12.67 7.05
CA ASP A 348 4.41 13.60 6.13
C ASP A 348 3.43 14.59 5.46
N LEU A 349 2.74 15.39 6.28
CA LEU A 349 1.71 16.32 5.78
C LEU A 349 2.28 17.28 4.72
N ILE A 350 3.46 17.84 5.02
CA ILE A 350 4.18 18.77 4.15
C ILE A 350 5.43 18.10 3.57
N ASP A 351 5.77 18.41 2.32
CA ASP A 351 7.05 18.00 1.70
C ASP A 351 8.20 18.93 2.13
N PHE A 352 7.87 20.18 2.48
CA PHE A 352 8.83 21.25 2.71
C PHE A 352 9.67 21.58 1.46
N GLU A 353 9.06 21.41 0.28
CA GLU A 353 9.71 21.51 -1.04
C GLU A 353 10.56 22.79 -1.25
N PRO A 354 10.11 24.00 -0.84
CA PRO A 354 10.85 25.24 -1.15
C PRO A 354 12.27 25.26 -0.58
N ARG A 355 12.49 24.67 0.60
CA ARG A 355 13.76 24.71 1.33
C ARG A 355 14.16 23.34 1.88
N ASN A 356 13.73 22.27 1.21
CA ASN A 356 14.10 20.91 1.58
C ASN A 356 15.63 20.72 1.48
N HIS A 357 16.22 20.11 2.51
CA HIS A 357 17.65 19.85 2.59
C HIS A 357 18.24 19.04 1.43
N HIS A 358 17.44 18.26 0.69
CA HIS A 358 17.92 17.51 -0.48
C HIS A 358 18.39 18.42 -1.62
N ASN A 359 17.74 19.57 -1.80
CA ASN A 359 17.94 20.42 -2.98
C ASN A 359 18.33 21.87 -2.63
N LEU A 360 18.44 22.20 -1.34
CA LEU A 360 18.71 23.56 -0.87
C LEU A 360 20.02 24.15 -1.43
N SER A 361 21.03 23.31 -1.66
CA SER A 361 22.32 23.72 -2.23
C SER A 361 22.34 23.77 -3.76
N ASP A 362 21.30 23.28 -4.47
CA ASP A 362 21.23 23.32 -5.93
C ASP A 362 20.70 24.68 -6.41
N PRO A 363 21.55 25.55 -7.01
CA PRO A 363 21.12 26.87 -7.48
C PRO A 363 20.11 26.79 -8.62
N TYR A 364 20.15 25.75 -9.45
CA TYR A 364 19.21 25.58 -10.55
C TYR A 364 17.84 25.12 -10.06
N PHE A 365 17.79 24.26 -9.04
CA PHE A 365 16.54 23.95 -8.35
C PHE A 365 15.92 25.21 -7.74
N ARG A 366 16.70 26.00 -6.99
CA ARG A 366 16.22 27.25 -6.40
C ARG A 366 15.69 28.23 -7.43
N ALA A 367 16.41 28.42 -8.54
CA ALA A 367 15.94 29.25 -9.64
C ALA A 367 14.61 28.74 -10.23
N ARG A 368 14.46 27.42 -10.43
CA ARG A 368 13.20 26.82 -10.89
C ARG A 368 12.05 27.09 -9.92
N GLN A 369 12.26 26.92 -8.61
CA GLN A 369 11.23 27.19 -7.60
C GLN A 369 10.79 28.66 -7.65
N HIS A 370 11.75 29.58 -7.74
CA HIS A 370 11.49 31.02 -7.80
C HIS A 370 10.67 31.40 -9.04
N PHE A 371 11.12 31.02 -10.23
CA PHE A 371 10.40 31.35 -11.47
C PHE A 371 9.07 30.60 -11.62
N GLN A 372 8.85 29.53 -10.84
CA GLN A 372 7.55 28.87 -10.74
C GLN A 372 6.66 29.46 -9.64
N GLY A 373 7.15 30.34 -8.77
CA GLY A 373 6.38 30.91 -7.65
C GLY A 373 6.08 29.92 -6.52
N ILE A 374 6.90 28.87 -6.36
CA ILE A 374 6.77 27.83 -5.32
C ILE A 374 7.94 27.85 -4.34
N ASP A 375 8.58 29.00 -4.18
CA ASP A 375 9.74 29.21 -3.30
C ASP A 375 9.39 29.79 -1.93
N VAL A 376 8.10 29.89 -1.59
CA VAL A 376 7.58 30.43 -0.32
C VAL A 376 7.20 29.31 0.66
N VAL A 377 7.91 29.22 1.79
CA VAL A 377 7.70 28.20 2.84
C VAL A 377 6.33 28.32 3.50
N GLU A 378 5.89 29.54 3.81
CA GLU A 378 4.59 29.78 4.48
C GLU A 378 3.41 29.26 3.65
N HIS A 379 3.53 29.21 2.31
CA HIS A 379 2.49 28.66 1.44
C HIS A 379 2.28 27.16 1.67
N GLY A 380 3.36 26.39 1.86
CA GLY A 380 3.27 24.96 2.19
C GLY A 380 2.56 24.73 3.53
N MET A 381 2.86 25.56 4.53
CA MET A 381 2.20 25.49 5.85
C MET A 381 0.70 25.78 5.75
N ILE A 382 0.33 26.82 4.99
CA ILE A 382 -1.08 27.15 4.73
C ILE A 382 -1.78 26.03 3.95
N ALA A 383 -1.11 25.41 2.98
CA ALA A 383 -1.67 24.29 2.23
C ALA A 383 -1.93 23.07 3.13
N GLY A 384 -0.98 22.75 4.03
CA GLY A 384 -1.17 21.71 5.05
C GLY A 384 -2.36 21.99 5.97
N ALA A 385 -2.47 23.20 6.51
CA ALA A 385 -3.61 23.58 7.35
C ALA A 385 -4.96 23.51 6.59
N ARG A 386 -5.00 23.95 5.32
CA ARG A 386 -6.21 23.83 4.47
C ARG A 386 -6.57 22.38 4.20
N PHE A 387 -5.58 21.52 4.00
CA PHE A 387 -5.81 20.09 3.82
C PHE A 387 -6.46 19.47 5.06
N LEU A 388 -5.92 19.76 6.25
CA LEU A 388 -6.47 19.29 7.52
C LEU A 388 -7.89 19.82 7.78
N HIS A 389 -8.13 21.10 7.48
CA HIS A 389 -9.46 21.68 7.53
C HIS A 389 -10.45 20.97 6.59
N GLY A 390 -10.02 20.66 5.36
CA GLY A 390 -10.81 19.90 4.39
C GLY A 390 -11.15 18.50 4.89
N LEU A 391 -10.19 17.80 5.50
CA LEU A 391 -10.42 16.50 6.14
C LEU A 391 -11.41 16.61 7.30
N ASN A 392 -11.22 17.57 8.20
CA ASN A 392 -12.10 17.81 9.34
C ASN A 392 -13.54 18.10 8.89
N ARG A 393 -13.74 18.87 7.81
CA ARG A 393 -15.07 19.13 7.25
C ARG A 393 -15.69 17.92 6.55
N ALA A 394 -14.89 17.13 5.84
CA ALA A 394 -15.37 15.96 5.12
C ALA A 394 -15.72 14.79 6.06
N PHE A 395 -15.01 14.69 7.18
CA PHE A 395 -15.17 13.63 8.17
C PHE A 395 -15.28 14.25 9.58
N PRO A 396 -16.38 14.97 9.88
CA PRO A 396 -16.54 15.70 11.14
C PRO A 396 -16.60 14.79 12.37
N ASP A 397 -16.98 13.52 12.18
CA ASP A 397 -16.99 12.50 13.22
C ASP A 397 -15.64 11.79 13.38
N ALA A 398 -14.61 12.14 12.59
CA ALA A 398 -13.28 11.55 12.69
C ALA A 398 -12.33 12.43 13.53
N ILE A 399 -11.43 11.79 14.27
CA ILE A 399 -10.27 12.47 14.86
C ILE A 399 -9.12 12.39 13.85
N ILE A 400 -8.65 13.54 13.38
CA ILE A 400 -7.53 13.63 12.45
C ILE A 400 -6.22 13.71 13.25
N ASN A 401 -5.44 12.62 13.25
CA ASN A 401 -4.19 12.51 13.99
C ASN A 401 -3.02 12.80 13.02
N VAL A 402 -2.36 13.94 13.20
CA VAL A 402 -1.18 14.33 12.43
C VAL A 402 0.06 13.85 13.15
N ILE A 403 0.76 12.91 12.54
CA ILE A 403 1.92 12.26 13.13
C ILE A 403 3.19 13.04 12.81
N ARG A 404 3.96 13.38 13.85
CA ARG A 404 5.25 14.03 13.69
C ARG A 404 6.18 13.20 12.81
N SER A 405 6.60 13.77 11.68
CA SER A 405 7.35 13.09 10.63
C SER A 405 8.68 13.79 10.31
N ASN A 406 9.54 13.17 9.49
CA ASN A 406 10.86 13.76 9.19
C ASN A 406 10.80 15.03 8.34
N HIS A 407 9.72 15.25 7.59
CA HIS A 407 9.52 16.49 6.86
C HIS A 407 9.13 17.66 7.78
N ASP A 408 8.41 17.40 8.87
CA ASP A 408 8.15 18.41 9.90
C ASP A 408 9.47 18.84 10.57
N GLN A 409 10.38 17.88 10.82
CA GLN A 409 11.75 18.17 11.30
C GLN A 409 12.62 18.93 10.28
N ALA A 410 12.27 18.89 8.99
CA ALA A 410 12.98 19.70 7.99
C ALA A 410 12.71 21.19 8.20
N PHE A 411 11.51 21.56 8.66
CA PHE A 411 11.18 22.94 9.01
C PHE A 411 12.04 23.43 10.17
N GLU A 412 12.16 22.64 11.25
CA GLU A 412 13.04 22.98 12.38
C GLU A 412 14.50 23.12 11.99
N ARG A 413 15.01 22.19 11.17
CA ARG A 413 16.38 22.27 10.64
C ARG A 413 16.61 23.54 9.81
N TRP A 414 15.62 23.97 9.03
CA TRP A 414 15.71 25.21 8.26
C TRP A 414 15.72 26.46 9.15
N LEU A 415 15.01 26.46 10.28
CA LEU A 415 15.06 27.57 11.23
C LEU A 415 16.42 27.71 11.92
N GLN A 416 17.18 26.62 12.04
CA GLN A 416 18.56 26.63 12.56
C GLN A 416 19.59 27.03 11.50
N ASP A 417 19.22 27.06 10.22
CA ASP A 417 20.13 27.39 9.13
C ASP A 417 20.30 28.93 9.02
N PRO A 418 21.51 29.48 9.25
CA PRO A 418 21.74 30.93 9.20
C PRO A 418 21.47 31.52 7.81
N ARG A 419 21.52 30.70 6.74
CA ARG A 419 21.20 31.14 5.38
C ARG A 419 19.74 31.54 5.20
N GLY A 420 18.85 31.16 6.13
CA GLY A 420 17.47 31.64 6.15
C GLY A 420 17.35 33.16 6.30
N VAL A 421 18.33 33.80 6.96
CA VAL A 421 18.40 35.27 7.08
C VAL A 421 18.62 35.94 5.72
N GLU A 422 19.44 35.31 4.87
CA GLU A 422 19.82 35.80 3.54
C GLU A 422 18.81 35.39 2.44
N ASP A 423 17.70 34.74 2.81
CA ASP A 423 16.68 34.31 1.89
C ASP A 423 15.56 35.36 1.76
N PRO A 424 15.64 36.32 0.83
CA PRO A 424 14.73 37.48 0.80
C PRO A 424 13.25 37.10 0.63
N VAL A 425 12.97 35.90 0.11
CA VAL A 425 11.60 35.39 -0.09
C VAL A 425 10.99 34.91 1.23
N ASN A 426 11.80 34.29 2.09
CA ASN A 426 11.32 33.62 3.29
C ASN A 426 11.80 34.22 4.61
N SER A 427 12.76 35.16 4.57
CA SER A 427 13.41 35.72 5.77
C SER A 427 12.40 36.29 6.76
N ARG A 428 11.33 36.95 6.29
CA ARG A 428 10.23 37.41 7.14
C ARG A 428 9.59 36.26 7.93
N TYR A 429 9.24 35.16 7.26
CA TYR A 429 8.60 34.01 7.91
C TYR A 429 9.59 33.24 8.80
N TRP A 430 10.85 33.14 8.37
CA TRP A 430 11.95 32.58 9.14
C TRP A 430 12.16 33.33 10.46
N HIS A 431 12.20 34.67 10.42
CA HIS A 431 12.35 35.51 11.61
C HIS A 431 11.15 35.40 12.54
N GLU A 432 9.92 35.37 12.01
CA GLU A 432 8.72 35.20 12.81
C GLU A 432 8.71 33.85 13.54
N ALA A 433 8.97 32.75 12.82
CA ALA A 433 9.00 31.41 13.42
C ALA A 433 10.10 31.27 14.48
N ASN A 434 11.31 31.81 14.21
CA ASN A 434 12.38 31.86 15.21
C ASN A 434 12.02 32.72 16.42
N TYR A 435 11.40 33.89 16.21
CA TYR A 435 10.94 34.74 17.30
C TYR A 435 9.96 33.99 18.22
N GLN A 436 9.01 33.24 17.65
CA GLN A 436 8.04 32.48 18.44
C GLN A 436 8.69 31.34 19.23
N LYS A 437 9.66 30.63 18.63
CA LYS A 437 10.44 29.60 19.34
C LYS A 437 11.27 30.21 20.47
N LEU A 438 11.97 31.33 20.23
CA LEU A 438 12.75 32.03 21.24
C LEU A 438 11.88 32.56 22.39
N ARG A 439 10.72 33.16 22.07
CA ARG A 439 9.76 33.64 23.08
C ARG A 439 9.23 32.50 23.95
N ALA A 440 9.00 31.32 23.36
CA ALA A 440 8.60 30.14 24.14
C ALA A 440 9.72 29.70 25.10
N ILE A 441 10.98 29.69 24.63
CA ILE A 441 12.15 29.36 25.45
C ILE A 441 12.32 30.36 26.60
N GLU A 442 12.18 31.67 26.35
CA GLU A 442 12.21 32.71 27.39
C GLU A 442 11.14 32.49 28.46
N ALA A 443 9.98 31.93 28.07
CA ALA A 443 8.90 31.58 28.98
C ALA A 443 9.05 30.18 29.62
N GLY A 444 10.16 29.47 29.37
CA GLY A 444 10.42 28.12 29.90
C GLY A 444 9.58 27.01 29.25
N ASN A 445 9.02 27.28 28.07
CA ASN A 445 8.20 26.33 27.31
C ASN A 445 8.96 25.79 26.10
N ASP A 446 8.64 24.56 25.69
CA ASP A 446 9.06 24.03 24.40
C ASP A 446 7.93 24.16 23.37
N LEU A 447 8.19 24.85 22.28
CA LEU A 447 7.23 25.08 21.19
C LEU A 447 7.53 24.16 20.02
N ASP A 448 6.61 23.27 19.66
CA ASP A 448 6.65 22.65 18.34
C ASP A 448 6.31 23.71 17.28
N VAL A 449 7.32 24.08 16.49
CA VAL A 449 7.18 25.16 15.51
C VAL A 449 6.29 24.79 14.33
N PHE A 450 6.18 23.50 14.01
CA PHE A 450 5.25 23.04 12.98
C PHE A 450 3.81 23.18 13.46
N VAL A 451 3.51 22.77 14.69
CA VAL A 451 2.18 22.95 15.30
C VAL A 451 1.84 24.44 15.38
N TRP A 452 2.80 25.28 15.79
CA TRP A 452 2.62 26.74 15.74
C TRP A 452 2.27 27.23 14.33
N ALA A 453 2.97 26.77 13.29
CA ALA A 453 2.71 27.17 11.92
C ALA A 453 1.31 26.77 11.44
N MET A 454 0.82 25.59 11.84
CA MET A 454 -0.55 25.15 11.57
C MET A 454 -1.57 26.04 12.30
N SER A 455 -1.40 26.31 13.59
CA SER A 455 -2.27 27.21 14.36
C SER A 455 -2.23 28.66 13.86
N ASP A 456 -1.08 29.12 13.36
CA ASP A 456 -0.96 30.45 12.77
C ASP A 456 -1.71 30.54 11.43
N ALA A 457 -1.59 29.52 10.58
CA ALA A 457 -2.38 29.42 9.37
C ALA A 457 -3.89 29.34 9.66
N GLU A 458 -4.29 28.58 10.69
CA GLU A 458 -5.67 28.50 11.17
C GLU A 458 -6.23 29.89 11.49
N ARG A 459 -5.57 30.66 12.36
CA ARG A 459 -5.99 32.01 12.72
C ARG A 459 -6.01 32.97 11.53
N LYS A 460 -4.94 33.01 10.74
CA LYS A 460 -4.79 33.95 9.62
C LYS A 460 -5.79 33.70 8.50
N ARG A 461 -6.25 32.46 8.35
CA ARG A 461 -7.11 32.03 7.23
C ARG A 461 -8.53 31.65 7.65
N GLY A 462 -8.85 31.71 8.95
CA GLY A 462 -10.17 31.35 9.47
C GLY A 462 -10.50 29.87 9.20
N LEU A 463 -9.52 28.99 9.36
CA LEU A 463 -9.71 27.55 9.21
C LEU A 463 -10.21 26.96 10.54
N ASP A 464 -10.82 25.79 10.45
CA ASP A 464 -11.25 25.01 11.60
C ASP A 464 -10.43 23.72 11.68
N LEU A 465 -9.52 23.65 12.67
CA LEU A 465 -8.71 22.48 12.98
C LEU A 465 -9.11 21.85 14.32
N SER A 466 -10.32 22.10 14.83
CA SER A 466 -10.76 21.59 16.14
C SER A 466 -10.80 20.06 16.27
N GLY A 467 -11.02 19.35 15.16
CA GLY A 467 -10.95 17.88 15.09
C GLY A 467 -9.55 17.31 14.83
N VAL A 468 -8.51 18.16 14.83
CA VAL A 468 -7.13 17.78 14.55
C VAL A 468 -6.34 17.63 15.84
N ARG A 469 -5.64 16.51 15.98
CA ARG A 469 -4.69 16.24 17.05
C ARG A 469 -3.29 16.07 16.45
N PHE A 470 -2.34 16.88 16.91
CA PHE A 470 -0.92 16.71 16.57
C PHE A 470 -0.27 15.77 17.58
N ILE A 471 0.42 14.74 17.08
CA ILE A 471 1.08 13.69 17.89
C ILE A 471 2.59 13.94 17.87
N ALA A 472 3.22 14.05 19.04
CA ALA A 472 4.66 14.29 19.15
C ALA A 472 5.50 13.04 18.76
N GLU A 473 6.80 13.21 18.46
CA GLU A 473 7.68 12.14 17.92
C GLU A 473 7.76 10.88 18.78
N ASP A 474 7.69 11.03 20.12
CA ASP A 474 7.72 9.92 21.08
C ASP A 474 6.35 9.66 21.75
N GLU A 475 5.29 10.30 21.26
CA GLU A 475 3.94 10.10 21.79
C GLU A 475 3.33 8.83 21.18
N SER A 476 2.98 7.87 22.05
CA SER A 476 2.36 6.61 21.66
C SER A 476 0.85 6.77 21.50
N VAL A 477 0.31 6.30 20.37
CA VAL A 477 -1.13 6.26 20.10
C VAL A 477 -1.53 4.83 19.78
N VAL A 478 -2.12 4.16 20.77
CA VAL A 478 -2.39 2.72 20.70
C VAL A 478 -3.88 2.48 20.61
N ILE A 479 -4.32 1.89 19.50
CA ILE A 479 -5.72 1.52 19.28
C ILE A 479 -5.74 0.08 18.73
N HIS A 480 -6.61 -0.78 19.27
CA HIS A 480 -6.64 -2.22 18.94
C HIS A 480 -5.28 -2.95 19.10
N ASP A 481 -4.48 -2.57 20.11
CA ASP A 481 -3.11 -3.10 20.34
C ASP A 481 -2.14 -2.86 19.16
N ILE A 482 -2.43 -1.80 18.37
CA ILE A 482 -1.59 -1.35 17.26
C ILE A 482 -1.09 0.05 17.59
N GLU A 483 0.21 0.26 17.43
CA GLU A 483 0.84 1.57 17.51
C GLU A 483 0.60 2.36 16.21
N HIS A 484 0.15 3.61 16.34
CA HIS A 484 -0.15 4.53 15.24
C HIS A 484 0.58 5.88 15.35
N GLY A 485 1.23 6.18 16.48
CA GLY A 485 1.96 7.42 16.73
C GLY A 485 3.33 7.48 16.05
N MET A 486 3.80 6.37 15.47
CA MET A 486 5.11 6.30 14.83
C MET A 486 5.04 6.61 13.34
N HIS A 487 5.74 7.66 12.89
CA HIS A 487 5.93 7.86 11.45
C HIS A 487 6.77 6.76 10.81
N GLY A 488 7.83 6.30 11.50
CA GLY A 488 8.66 5.18 11.07
C GLY A 488 10.02 5.57 10.48
N HIS A 489 10.41 6.85 10.51
CA HIS A 489 11.75 7.33 10.13
C HIS A 489 12.83 7.01 11.16
N ARG A 490 12.45 6.85 12.44
CA ARG A 490 13.34 6.46 13.53
C ARG A 490 13.13 5.02 13.95
N GLY A 491 14.24 4.28 13.99
CA GLY A 491 14.38 2.96 14.57
C GLY A 491 14.65 3.01 16.08
N PRO A 492 14.72 1.84 16.74
CA PRO A 492 15.15 1.73 18.14
C PRO A 492 16.45 2.50 18.39
N ASN A 493 16.51 3.23 19.50
CA ASN A 493 17.66 4.05 19.90
C ASN A 493 18.06 5.13 18.86
N GLY A 494 17.10 5.64 18.10
CA GLY A 494 17.34 6.71 17.12
C GLY A 494 18.01 6.27 15.82
N ALA A 495 18.16 4.96 15.59
CA ALA A 495 18.66 4.40 14.34
C ALA A 495 17.78 4.82 13.14
N ARG A 496 18.24 4.58 11.90
CA ARG A 496 17.39 4.79 10.72
C ARG A 496 16.24 3.78 10.73
N GLY A 497 15.03 4.27 10.53
CA GLY A 497 13.81 3.47 10.47
C GLY A 497 13.82 2.45 9.35
N ASN A 498 13.29 1.26 9.65
CA ASN A 498 13.13 0.15 8.71
C ASN A 498 11.97 -0.75 9.20
N PRO A 499 10.94 -1.00 8.39
CA PRO A 499 9.82 -1.89 8.77
C PRO A 499 10.27 -3.26 9.28
N LYS A 500 11.36 -3.82 8.72
CA LYS A 500 11.93 -5.10 9.19
C LYS A 500 12.55 -5.03 10.58
N ALA A 501 12.99 -3.86 11.04
CA ALA A 501 13.49 -3.68 12.40
C ALA A 501 12.33 -3.55 13.40
N PHE A 502 11.24 -2.91 12.99
CA PHE A 502 10.07 -2.69 13.85
C PHE A 502 9.35 -3.98 14.27
N ARG A 503 9.49 -5.08 13.52
CA ARG A 503 8.95 -6.39 13.93
C ARG A 503 9.48 -6.87 15.29
N GLN A 504 10.62 -6.35 15.73
CA GLN A 504 11.27 -6.72 16.99
C GLN A 504 10.75 -5.93 18.20
N LEU A 505 9.90 -4.91 17.97
CA LEU A 505 9.33 -4.08 19.06
C LEU A 505 8.34 -4.87 19.95
N GLY A 506 7.93 -6.08 19.55
CA GLY A 506 6.97 -6.88 20.29
C GLY A 506 5.54 -6.35 20.23
N ARG A 507 5.27 -5.37 19.37
CA ARG A 507 3.95 -4.75 19.17
C ARG A 507 3.64 -4.60 17.69
N LYS A 508 2.35 -4.60 17.34
CA LYS A 508 1.88 -4.28 15.98
C LYS A 508 2.01 -2.78 15.73
N ALA A 509 2.35 -2.37 14.52
CA ALA A 509 2.45 -0.96 14.19
C ALA A 509 1.91 -0.68 12.79
N ASN A 510 1.32 0.50 12.62
CA ASN A 510 1.08 1.14 11.33
C ASN A 510 2.07 2.31 11.19
N THR A 511 2.79 2.38 10.07
CA THR A 511 3.76 3.45 9.80
C THR A 511 3.57 4.04 8.41
N GLY A 512 4.14 5.22 8.18
CA GLY A 512 4.35 5.80 6.84
C GLY A 512 5.83 5.67 6.43
N HIS A 513 6.41 6.79 6.00
CA HIS A 513 7.84 7.05 5.79
C HIS A 513 8.47 6.44 4.53
N THR A 514 8.28 5.15 4.27
CA THR A 514 9.01 4.48 3.19
C THR A 514 8.40 4.77 1.81
N HIS A 515 7.20 5.36 1.78
CA HIS A 515 6.34 5.54 0.60
C HIS A 515 6.02 4.23 -0.16
N SER A 516 6.46 3.09 0.36
CA SER A 516 6.45 1.77 -0.27
C SER A 516 5.67 0.83 0.63
N ALA A 517 4.47 0.46 0.17
CA ALA A 517 3.59 -0.36 0.98
C ALA A 517 4.21 -1.73 1.31
N GLY A 518 3.94 -2.21 2.52
CA GLY A 518 4.45 -3.50 2.95
C GLY A 518 3.83 -4.02 4.23
N ILE A 519 3.85 -5.34 4.37
CA ILE A 519 3.42 -6.07 5.55
C ILE A 519 4.56 -7.00 5.95
N VAL A 520 5.12 -6.77 7.13
CA VAL A 520 6.15 -7.62 7.74
C VAL A 520 5.67 -8.03 9.13
N ASP A 521 5.02 -9.19 9.17
CA ASP A 521 4.36 -9.72 10.36
C ASP A 521 3.38 -8.69 10.98
N GLY A 522 3.68 -8.16 12.18
CA GLY A 522 2.83 -7.19 12.88
C GLY A 522 2.94 -5.75 12.37
N VAL A 523 3.92 -5.45 11.52
CA VAL A 523 4.23 -4.08 11.04
C VAL A 523 3.67 -3.87 9.65
N TRP A 524 2.86 -2.84 9.51
CA TRP A 524 2.18 -2.46 8.28
C TRP A 524 2.62 -1.07 7.90
N THR A 525 3.05 -0.89 6.65
CA THR A 525 3.57 0.39 6.17
C THR A 525 2.70 0.86 5.01
N ALA A 526 2.18 2.08 5.12
CA ALA A 526 1.43 2.74 4.08
C ALA A 526 2.36 3.17 2.93
N GLY A 527 1.74 3.55 1.81
CA GLY A 527 2.44 4.13 0.68
C GLY A 527 2.52 5.65 0.81
N VAL A 528 2.37 6.32 -0.32
CA VAL A 528 2.30 7.78 -0.45
C VAL A 528 1.00 8.16 -1.17
N LEU A 529 0.47 9.37 -0.99
CA LEU A 529 -0.63 9.92 -1.81
C LEU A 529 -0.18 11.05 -2.73
N ALA A 530 1.07 11.47 -2.60
CA ALA A 530 1.74 12.33 -3.56
C ALA A 530 2.25 11.59 -4.81
N LYS A 531 2.79 12.34 -5.76
CA LYS A 531 3.34 11.80 -7.01
C LYS A 531 4.40 10.73 -6.71
N LEU A 532 4.38 9.65 -7.48
CA LEU A 532 5.40 8.60 -7.38
C LEU A 532 6.77 9.03 -7.93
N ASP A 533 6.86 10.18 -8.62
CA ASP A 533 8.10 10.84 -9.01
C ASP A 533 8.07 12.27 -8.47
N MET A 534 8.89 12.53 -7.45
CA MET A 534 9.03 13.82 -6.76
C MET A 534 10.38 14.47 -7.04
N ASP A 535 11.07 14.06 -8.11
CA ASP A 535 12.38 14.53 -8.57
C ASP A 535 13.57 14.06 -7.71
N TYR A 536 13.42 13.92 -6.39
CA TYR A 536 14.49 13.45 -5.50
C TYR A 536 14.61 11.91 -5.42
N ASN A 537 13.56 11.17 -5.77
CA ASN A 537 13.60 9.72 -5.89
C ASN A 537 14.15 9.30 -7.26
N THR A 538 15.48 9.25 -7.35
CA THR A 538 16.21 8.90 -8.57
C THR A 538 16.44 7.39 -8.68
N GLY A 539 16.33 6.85 -9.90
CA GLY A 539 16.48 5.42 -10.18
C GLY A 539 15.19 4.61 -10.03
N PRO A 540 15.29 3.26 -9.94
CA PRO A 540 14.17 2.38 -9.69
C PRO A 540 13.41 2.73 -8.40
N SER A 541 12.09 2.55 -8.38
CA SER A 541 11.23 2.95 -7.25
C SER A 541 10.21 1.88 -6.89
N SER A 542 10.06 1.62 -5.58
CA SER A 542 9.03 0.75 -5.00
C SER A 542 7.83 1.53 -4.46
N TRP A 543 7.74 2.83 -4.75
CA TRP A 543 6.69 3.66 -4.18
C TRP A 543 5.33 3.28 -4.74
N SER A 544 4.31 3.41 -3.91
CA SER A 544 2.95 3.01 -4.24
C SER A 544 1.93 3.95 -3.66
N HIS A 545 0.83 4.18 -4.38
CA HIS A 545 -0.34 4.83 -3.82
C HIS A 545 -1.10 3.84 -2.94
N SER A 546 -0.85 3.85 -1.64
CA SER A 546 -1.44 2.86 -0.73
C SER A 546 -1.77 3.46 0.64
N SER A 547 -2.89 3.02 1.22
CA SER A 547 -3.31 3.36 2.59
C SER A 547 -3.64 2.10 3.37
N ILE A 548 -3.71 2.18 4.70
CA ILE A 548 -4.06 1.06 5.58
C ILE A 548 -5.44 1.31 6.17
N ILE A 549 -6.32 0.32 6.08
CA ILE A 549 -7.55 0.25 6.88
C ILE A 549 -7.27 -0.66 8.09
N THR A 550 -7.60 -0.21 9.29
CA THR A 550 -7.71 -1.03 10.50
C THR A 550 -9.19 -1.21 10.82
N TYR A 551 -9.65 -2.45 10.86
CA TYR A 551 -11.04 -2.81 11.13
C TYR A 551 -11.33 -2.90 12.64
N PRO A 552 -12.61 -2.95 13.07
CA PRO A 552 -12.99 -3.06 14.49
C PRO A 552 -12.33 -4.22 15.25
N SER A 553 -12.00 -5.31 14.56
CA SER A 553 -11.31 -6.48 15.12
C SER A 553 -9.80 -6.27 15.35
N GLY A 554 -9.23 -5.13 14.94
CA GLY A 554 -7.78 -4.90 14.88
C GLY A 554 -7.09 -5.63 13.72
N LYS A 555 -7.83 -6.32 12.85
CA LYS A 555 -7.31 -6.82 11.56
C LYS A 555 -7.16 -5.64 10.60
N ARG A 556 -6.30 -5.79 9.60
CA ARG A 556 -5.89 -4.69 8.71
C ARG A 556 -5.93 -5.13 7.24
N CYS A 557 -6.04 -4.16 6.35
CA CYS A 557 -5.89 -4.32 4.90
C CYS A 557 -5.10 -3.15 4.32
N ILE A 558 -4.16 -3.43 3.42
CA ILE A 558 -3.55 -2.40 2.58
C ILE A 558 -4.42 -2.23 1.35
N VAL A 559 -4.85 -1.01 1.09
CA VAL A 559 -5.59 -0.64 -0.11
C VAL A 559 -4.66 0.10 -1.04
N THR A 560 -4.21 -0.58 -2.10
CA THR A 560 -3.39 0.00 -3.15
C THR A 560 -4.28 0.54 -4.27
N GLN A 561 -3.96 1.76 -4.71
CA GLN A 561 -4.73 2.51 -5.68
C GLN A 561 -4.06 2.50 -7.05
N ARG A 562 -4.88 2.63 -8.09
CA ARG A 562 -4.46 2.84 -9.48
C ARG A 562 -5.18 4.08 -9.99
N GLY A 563 -4.47 5.20 -10.01
CA GLY A 563 -5.09 6.51 -10.22
C GLY A 563 -6.07 6.83 -9.09
N ASN A 564 -7.35 7.00 -9.42
CA ASN A 564 -8.43 7.25 -8.44
C ASN A 564 -9.21 5.99 -8.06
N LYS A 565 -8.90 4.84 -8.66
CA LYS A 565 -9.53 3.55 -8.34
C LYS A 565 -8.79 2.89 -7.19
N TRP A 566 -9.53 2.30 -6.27
CA TRP A 566 -9.02 1.58 -5.09
C TRP A 566 -9.65 0.19 -4.92
N ARG A 567 -10.60 -0.13 -5.80
CA ARG A 567 -11.24 -1.42 -6.07
C ARG A 567 -11.75 -1.39 -7.51
N ALA A 568 -12.18 -2.54 -8.03
CA ALA A 568 -12.66 -2.68 -9.40
C ALA A 568 -13.98 -1.95 -9.67
#